data_AF-A0A349WGW6-F1
#
_entry.id   AF-A0A349WGW6-F1
#
_cell.length_a   1.000
_cell.length_b   1.000
_cell.length_c   1.000
_cell.angle_alpha   90.00
_cell.angle_beta   90.00
_cell.angle_gamma   90.00
#
_symmetry.space_group_name_H-M   'P 1'
#
loop_
_entity.id
_entity.type
_entity.pdbx_description
1 polymer ?
#
loop_
_entity_poly.entity_id
_entity_poly.type
_entity_poly.pdbx_seq_one_letter_code
_entity_poly.pdbx_strand_id
1 'polypeptide(L)'
;MGFGRFDEQGQTYLIVKKEDGDFESTDQRITPFQFLTPIDFRCIYAIGLNYRSHAEETGVEIPDHPMVFMKASTSIQNPGDPIVLPRFLRSDKVDFEGELGVVIGRPCKNVTPQEALSYVLGYTCVNDVSARDWQKEKGGGQFCRGKSFDTFCPVGPCLATADEIPDPSKLTIRSFVNEEKMQESSLEDMIFDASALISFLSGSTTLLPGTLILTGTPSGVGEARNPKRFLVPGDEVTIEVDGVGILTNPVVEEVFGEDEAKQEEKKS
;
A
#
# COMPACT_ATOMS: atom_id res chain seq x y z
N MET A 1 14.42 -17.53 2.87
CA MET A 1 14.04 -16.11 2.74
C MET A 1 15.30 -15.28 2.78
N GLY A 2 15.44 -14.28 1.91
CA GLY A 2 16.63 -13.44 1.80
C GLY A 2 16.26 -12.10 1.15
N PHE A 3 17.22 -11.20 1.07
CA PHE A 3 17.02 -9.87 0.49
C PHE A 3 17.60 -9.82 -0.92
N GLY A 4 17.03 -8.97 -1.77
CA GLY A 4 17.54 -8.73 -3.10
C GLY A 4 17.22 -7.33 -3.58
N ARG A 5 17.91 -6.89 -4.62
CA ARG A 5 17.64 -5.63 -5.33
C ARG A 5 17.28 -5.90 -6.79
N PHE A 6 16.63 -4.91 -7.39
CA PHE A 6 16.43 -4.83 -8.83
C PHE A 6 17.54 -3.97 -9.45
N ASP A 7 17.92 -4.25 -10.69
CA ASP A 7 18.59 -3.27 -11.55
C ASP A 7 17.56 -2.53 -12.44
N GLU A 8 18.04 -1.58 -13.24
CA GLU A 8 17.21 -0.80 -14.18
C GLU A 8 16.50 -1.68 -15.23
N GLN A 9 16.94 -2.92 -15.43
CA GLN A 9 16.35 -3.88 -16.37
C GLN A 9 15.42 -4.88 -15.67
N GLY A 10 15.16 -4.70 -14.37
CA GLY A 10 14.34 -5.58 -13.55
C GLY A 10 15.00 -6.91 -13.18
N GLN A 11 16.32 -7.06 -13.38
CA GLN A 11 17.03 -8.27 -12.96
C GLN A 11 17.28 -8.24 -11.45
N THR A 12 17.16 -9.41 -10.81
CA THR A 12 17.30 -9.53 -9.35
C THR A 12 18.69 -10.00 -8.94
N TYR A 13 19.27 -9.32 -7.95
CA TYR A 13 20.59 -9.64 -7.37
C TYR A 13 20.49 -9.82 -5.85
N LEU A 14 21.32 -10.69 -5.31
CA LEU A 14 21.35 -10.99 -3.88
C LEU A 14 21.87 -9.81 -3.07
N ILE A 15 21.16 -9.48 -1.99
CA ILE A 15 21.67 -8.66 -0.89
C ILE A 15 21.99 -9.60 0.27
N VAL A 16 23.22 -9.50 0.78
CA VAL A 16 23.66 -10.26 1.96
C VAL A 16 23.61 -9.38 3.20
N LYS A 17 23.21 -9.97 4.33
CA LYS A 17 23.34 -9.34 5.64
C LYS A 17 24.72 -9.65 6.21
N LYS A 18 25.50 -8.63 6.53
CA LYS A 18 26.81 -8.72 7.16
C LYS A 18 26.69 -9.08 8.64
N GLU A 19 27.80 -9.48 9.24
CA GLU A 19 27.86 -9.86 10.66
C GLU A 19 27.54 -8.68 11.60
N ASP A 20 27.87 -7.46 11.19
CA ASP A 20 27.55 -6.21 11.91
C ASP A 20 26.07 -5.80 11.82
N GLY A 21 25.30 -6.49 10.98
CA GLY A 21 23.88 -6.25 10.78
C GLY A 21 23.53 -5.40 9.55
N ASP A 22 24.53 -4.81 8.89
CA ASP A 22 24.34 -4.04 7.65
C ASP A 22 24.04 -4.95 6.45
N PHE A 23 23.61 -4.32 5.35
CA PHE A 23 23.29 -5.00 4.11
C PHE A 23 24.28 -4.61 3.01
N GLU A 24 24.69 -5.58 2.21
CA GLU A 24 25.54 -5.37 1.04
C GLU A 24 24.93 -6.00 -0.20
N SER A 25 24.81 -5.17 -1.22
CA SER A 25 24.49 -5.63 -2.56
C SER A 25 25.65 -6.45 -3.13
N THR A 26 25.33 -7.57 -3.77
CA THR A 26 26.29 -8.39 -4.51
C THR A 26 25.99 -8.35 -6.01
N ASP A 27 26.94 -8.83 -6.82
CA ASP A 27 26.72 -9.08 -8.26
C ASP A 27 26.15 -10.48 -8.53
N GLN A 28 25.83 -11.24 -7.48
CA GLN A 28 25.25 -12.56 -7.62
C GLN A 28 23.79 -12.43 -8.08
N ARG A 29 23.54 -12.75 -9.34
CA ARG A 29 22.18 -12.85 -9.88
C ARG A 29 21.41 -13.98 -9.20
N ILE A 30 20.15 -13.70 -8.88
CA ILE A 30 19.21 -14.66 -8.32
C ILE A 30 17.94 -14.68 -9.16
N THR A 31 17.10 -15.69 -8.95
CA THR A 31 15.74 -15.76 -9.47
C THR A 31 14.85 -16.14 -8.30
N PRO A 32 14.15 -15.18 -7.67
CA PRO A 32 13.28 -15.49 -6.55
C PRO A 32 12.12 -16.37 -7.02
N PHE A 33 11.76 -17.35 -6.20
CA PHE A 33 10.55 -18.13 -6.43
C PHE A 33 9.29 -17.27 -6.24
N GLN A 34 9.33 -16.35 -5.27
CA GLN A 34 8.23 -15.46 -4.90
C GLN A 34 8.81 -14.16 -4.33
N PHE A 35 8.14 -13.04 -4.61
CA PHE A 35 8.39 -11.78 -3.93
C PHE A 35 7.52 -11.69 -2.68
N LEU A 36 8.08 -11.18 -1.59
CA LEU A 36 7.36 -10.97 -0.35
C LEU A 36 7.20 -9.47 -0.12
N THR A 37 6.30 -9.10 0.80
CA THR A 37 6.31 -7.73 1.35
C THR A 37 7.75 -7.34 1.76
N PRO A 38 8.23 -6.13 1.42
CA PRO A 38 9.62 -5.76 1.63
C PRO A 38 10.02 -5.73 3.11
N ILE A 39 9.05 -5.55 4.02
CA ILE A 39 9.24 -5.45 5.47
C ILE A 39 8.09 -6.15 6.21
N ASP A 40 8.40 -6.71 7.38
CA ASP A 40 7.42 -7.13 8.38
C ASP A 40 6.87 -5.90 9.14
N PHE A 41 5.78 -5.32 8.62
CA PHE A 41 5.21 -4.09 9.16
C PHE A 41 4.45 -4.34 10.47
N ARG A 42 4.83 -3.62 11.52
CA ARG A 42 4.25 -3.79 12.87
C ARG A 42 3.09 -2.85 13.16
N CYS A 43 3.04 -1.71 12.47
CA CYS A 43 2.03 -0.69 12.61
C CYS A 43 1.75 -0.06 11.25
N ILE A 44 0.47 0.10 10.91
CA ILE A 44 0.03 0.67 9.64
C ILE A 44 -0.91 1.84 9.95
N TYR A 45 -0.43 3.06 9.74
CA TYR A 45 -1.25 4.26 9.71
C TYR A 45 -1.68 4.52 8.28
N ALA A 46 -2.94 4.90 8.08
CA ALA A 46 -3.48 5.24 6.78
C ALA A 46 -4.24 6.56 6.86
N ILE A 47 -4.15 7.33 5.78
CA ILE A 47 -4.70 8.68 5.70
C ILE A 47 -5.80 8.70 4.66
N GLY A 48 -7.02 9.02 5.06
CA GLY A 48 -8.11 9.23 4.11
C GLY A 48 -8.16 10.68 3.63
N LEU A 49 -8.74 10.89 2.45
CA LEU A 49 -8.98 12.23 1.87
C LEU A 49 -7.72 13.10 1.83
N ASN A 50 -6.60 12.58 1.29
CA ASN A 50 -5.34 13.30 1.25
C ASN A 50 -4.94 13.83 -0.13
N TYR A 51 -5.84 13.79 -1.13
CA TYR A 51 -5.63 14.38 -2.45
C TYR A 51 -6.70 15.42 -2.73
N ARG A 52 -6.30 16.58 -3.27
CA ARG A 52 -7.26 17.66 -3.58
C ARG A 52 -8.27 17.20 -4.61
N SER A 53 -7.80 16.54 -5.67
CA SER A 53 -8.65 15.93 -6.70
C SER A 53 -9.68 14.94 -6.14
N HIS A 54 -9.31 14.15 -5.12
CA HIS A 54 -10.22 13.20 -4.49
C HIS A 54 -11.25 13.88 -3.57
N ALA A 55 -10.85 14.93 -2.85
CA ALA A 55 -11.77 15.76 -2.07
C ALA A 55 -12.81 16.44 -2.99
N GLU A 56 -12.38 16.96 -4.14
CA GLU A 56 -13.26 17.53 -5.16
C GLU A 56 -14.23 16.50 -5.75
N GLU A 57 -13.76 15.29 -6.10
CA GLU A 57 -14.58 14.20 -6.64
C GLU A 57 -15.69 13.76 -5.66
N THR A 58 -15.36 13.73 -4.37
CA THR A 58 -16.29 13.31 -3.32
C THR A 58 -17.16 14.46 -2.78
N GLY A 59 -16.89 15.70 -3.19
CA GLY A 59 -17.60 16.90 -2.76
C GLY A 59 -17.40 17.24 -1.27
N VAL A 60 -16.27 16.83 -0.69
CA VAL A 60 -15.94 17.04 0.73
C VAL A 60 -14.98 18.22 0.86
N GLU A 61 -15.14 19.03 1.92
CA GLU A 61 -14.20 20.11 2.23
C GLU A 61 -12.81 19.54 2.56
N ILE A 62 -11.77 20.29 2.18
CA ILE A 62 -10.39 19.93 2.51
C ILE A 62 -10.25 19.93 4.05
N PRO A 63 -9.80 18.82 4.66
CA PRO A 63 -9.69 18.73 6.11
C PRO A 63 -8.57 19.62 6.65
N ASP A 64 -8.76 20.17 7.86
CA ASP A 64 -7.73 20.95 8.56
C ASP A 64 -6.59 20.09 9.12
N HIS A 65 -6.87 18.79 9.34
CA HIS A 65 -5.96 17.81 9.91
C HIS A 65 -6.05 16.47 9.17
N PRO A 66 -4.96 15.68 9.08
CA PRO A 66 -4.99 14.36 8.46
C PRO A 66 -6.07 13.46 9.09
N MET A 67 -6.91 12.83 8.25
CA MET A 67 -7.90 11.87 8.71
C MET A 67 -7.25 10.49 8.88
N VAL A 68 -6.82 10.20 10.11
CA VAL A 68 -6.05 8.99 10.43
C VAL A 68 -6.95 7.80 10.75
N PHE A 69 -6.65 6.65 10.16
CA PHE A 69 -7.14 5.34 10.59
C PHE A 69 -5.99 4.31 10.59
N MET A 70 -6.27 3.09 11.04
CA MET A 70 -5.29 2.00 11.09
C MET A 70 -5.79 0.80 10.30
N LYS A 71 -4.84 0.06 9.72
CA LYS A 71 -5.07 -1.26 9.13
C LYS A 71 -4.45 -2.34 10.03
N ALA A 72 -5.08 -3.50 10.12
CA ALA A 72 -4.48 -4.65 10.81
C ALA A 72 -3.23 -5.12 10.04
N SER A 73 -2.15 -5.45 10.74
CA SER A 73 -0.95 -6.02 10.10
C SER A 73 -1.22 -7.35 9.40
N THR A 74 -2.26 -8.09 9.82
CA THR A 74 -2.70 -9.32 9.14
C THR A 74 -3.30 -9.08 7.75
N SER A 75 -3.62 -7.83 7.40
CA SER A 75 -4.11 -7.49 6.06
C SER A 75 -3.01 -7.39 5.01
N ILE A 76 -1.72 -7.37 5.41
CA ILE A 76 -0.58 -7.28 4.48
C ILE A 76 -0.63 -8.43 3.47
N GLN A 77 -0.38 -8.10 2.20
CA GLN A 77 -0.31 -9.07 1.12
C GLN A 77 0.96 -8.88 0.29
N ASN A 78 1.54 -10.00 -0.15
CA ASN A 78 2.74 -10.00 -0.97
C ASN A 78 2.44 -9.57 -2.41
N PRO A 79 3.45 -9.09 -3.17
CA PRO A 79 3.31 -8.92 -4.61
C PRO A 79 2.94 -10.23 -5.31
N GLY A 80 1.93 -10.19 -6.19
CA GLY A 80 1.45 -11.36 -6.94
C GLY A 80 0.49 -12.28 -6.18
N ASP A 81 0.46 -12.23 -4.85
CA ASP A 81 -0.50 -13.00 -4.05
C ASP A 81 -1.91 -12.37 -4.12
N PRO A 82 -2.99 -13.15 -4.00
CA PRO A 82 -4.32 -12.65 -4.34
C PRO A 82 -4.92 -11.71 -3.30
N ILE A 83 -5.68 -10.72 -3.77
CA ILE A 83 -6.69 -10.00 -2.99
C ILE A 83 -7.93 -10.90 -2.89
N VAL A 84 -8.31 -11.27 -1.68
CA VAL A 84 -9.40 -12.20 -1.40
C VAL A 84 -10.67 -11.44 -1.04
N LEU A 85 -11.70 -11.52 -1.88
CA LEU A 85 -12.99 -10.90 -1.62
C LEU A 85 -13.71 -11.65 -0.48
N PRO A 86 -14.06 -10.98 0.63
CA PRO A 86 -14.65 -11.66 1.78
C PRO A 86 -16.07 -12.15 1.45
N ARG A 87 -16.35 -13.38 1.87
CA ARG A 87 -17.61 -14.10 1.67
C ARG A 87 -18.24 -14.53 2.99
N PHE A 88 -17.47 -14.76 4.05
CA PHE A 88 -18.03 -15.09 5.38
C PHE A 88 -18.74 -13.86 5.95
N LEU A 89 -18.04 -12.73 5.91
CA LEU A 89 -18.61 -11.39 6.11
C LEU A 89 -18.69 -10.69 4.77
N ARG A 90 -19.66 -11.15 3.97
CA ARG A 90 -19.83 -10.77 2.57
C ARG A 90 -19.70 -9.25 2.35
N SER A 91 -18.80 -8.90 1.44
CA SER A 91 -18.74 -7.59 0.79
C SER A 91 -18.88 -7.75 -0.71
N ASP A 92 -19.79 -6.98 -1.31
CA ASP A 92 -19.96 -6.86 -2.75
C ASP A 92 -19.51 -5.48 -3.27
N LYS A 93 -18.86 -4.68 -2.40
CA LYS A 93 -18.38 -3.32 -2.71
C LYS A 93 -16.90 -3.18 -2.39
N VAL A 94 -16.09 -4.16 -2.79
CA VAL A 94 -14.63 -4.11 -2.60
C VAL A 94 -14.02 -3.23 -3.67
N ASP A 95 -13.18 -2.30 -3.25
CA ASP A 95 -12.60 -1.24 -4.06
C ASP A 95 -11.07 -1.24 -3.93
N PHE A 96 -10.41 -0.61 -4.90
CA PHE A 96 -8.95 -0.42 -4.94
C PHE A 96 -8.60 1.03 -4.63
N GLU A 97 -7.43 1.24 -4.05
CA GLU A 97 -6.91 2.56 -3.73
C GLU A 97 -5.38 2.52 -3.86
N GLY A 98 -4.85 3.01 -4.99
CA GLY A 98 -3.40 3.11 -5.16
C GLY A 98 -2.82 4.19 -4.25
N GLU A 99 -1.78 3.86 -3.48
CA GLU A 99 -1.10 4.80 -2.59
C GLU A 99 0.43 4.67 -2.61
N LEU A 100 1.12 5.77 -2.28
CA LEU A 100 2.51 5.72 -1.85
C LEU A 100 2.55 5.29 -0.37
N GLY A 101 3.31 4.24 -0.08
CA GLY A 101 3.68 3.85 1.27
C GLY A 101 5.00 4.47 1.70
N VAL A 102 5.02 5.13 2.85
CA VAL A 102 6.24 5.68 3.48
C VAL A 102 6.62 4.79 4.66
N VAL A 103 7.87 4.32 4.69
CA VAL A 103 8.35 3.45 5.76
C VAL A 103 9.30 4.18 6.69
N ILE A 104 9.04 4.15 7.99
CA ILE A 104 9.93 4.71 9.00
C ILE A 104 11.13 3.77 9.25
N GLY A 105 12.35 4.31 9.20
CA GLY A 105 13.60 3.56 9.41
C GLY A 105 14.22 3.71 10.80
N ARG A 106 13.90 4.79 11.50
CA ARG A 106 14.41 5.08 12.85
C ARG A 106 13.31 5.65 13.74
N PRO A 107 13.34 5.40 15.06
CA PRO A 107 12.32 5.91 15.97
C PRO A 107 12.16 7.43 15.84
N CYS A 108 10.93 7.91 15.65
CA CYS A 108 10.65 9.33 15.51
C CYS A 108 9.51 9.75 16.46
N LYS A 109 9.67 10.86 17.20
CA LYS A 109 8.68 11.40 18.14
C LYS A 109 8.81 12.92 18.15
N ASN A 110 7.68 13.63 18.05
CA ASN A 110 7.59 15.09 18.03
C ASN A 110 8.50 15.71 16.95
N VAL A 111 8.57 15.09 15.78
CA VAL A 111 9.46 15.51 14.70
C VAL A 111 8.85 16.67 13.92
N THR A 112 9.67 17.66 13.55
CA THR A 112 9.21 18.78 12.71
C THR A 112 9.12 18.35 11.24
N PRO A 113 8.29 19.02 10.39
CA PRO A 113 8.23 18.68 8.96
C PRO A 113 9.60 18.76 8.27
N GLN A 114 10.46 19.68 8.68
CA GLN A 114 11.80 19.86 8.10
C GLN A 114 12.74 18.68 8.38
N GLU A 115 12.53 17.98 9.50
CA GLU A 115 13.35 16.84 9.89
C GLU A 115 12.73 15.51 9.45
N ALA A 116 11.43 15.48 9.13
CA ALA A 116 10.62 14.28 8.94
C ALA A 116 11.23 13.26 7.97
N LEU A 117 11.61 13.68 6.76
CA LEU A 117 12.11 12.77 5.73
C LEU A 117 13.42 12.07 6.12
N SER A 118 14.20 12.66 7.02
CA SER A 118 15.43 12.03 7.51
C SER A 118 15.17 10.78 8.38
N TYR A 119 13.92 10.51 8.76
CA TYR A 119 13.52 9.30 9.51
C TYR A 119 12.97 8.18 8.60
N VAL A 120 12.82 8.46 7.30
CA VAL A 120 12.28 7.51 6.31
C VAL A 120 13.37 6.51 5.90
N LEU A 121 13.02 5.23 5.89
CA LEU A 121 13.85 4.16 5.32
C LEU A 121 13.73 4.14 3.80
N GLY A 122 12.50 4.28 3.30
CA GLY A 122 12.20 4.26 1.89
C GLY A 122 10.70 4.30 1.61
N TYR A 123 10.38 4.07 0.35
CA TYR A 123 9.04 4.16 -0.22
C TYR A 123 8.66 2.88 -0.95
N THR A 124 7.38 2.55 -0.99
CA THR A 124 6.83 1.36 -1.63
C THR A 124 5.47 1.68 -2.26
N CYS A 125 5.02 0.88 -3.23
CA CYS A 125 3.61 0.94 -3.65
C CYS A 125 2.76 0.22 -2.61
N VAL A 126 1.53 0.71 -2.43
CA VAL A 126 0.51 0.09 -1.59
C VAL A 126 -0.84 0.13 -2.28
N ASN A 127 -1.65 -0.90 -2.08
CA ASN A 127 -3.08 -0.87 -2.42
C ASN A 127 -3.91 -0.87 -1.11
N ASP A 128 -4.61 0.22 -0.81
CA ASP A 128 -5.51 0.32 0.34
C ASP A 128 -6.91 -0.26 0.02
N VAL A 129 -6.95 -1.59 -0.18
CA VAL A 129 -8.17 -2.30 -0.55
C VAL A 129 -9.26 -2.05 0.48
N SER A 130 -10.46 -1.75 -0.02
CA SER A 130 -11.55 -1.18 0.77
C SER A 130 -12.88 -1.88 0.51
N ALA A 131 -13.43 -2.56 1.51
CA ALA A 131 -14.81 -3.00 1.48
C ALA A 131 -15.72 -1.83 1.85
N ARG A 132 -16.25 -1.08 0.87
CA ARG A 132 -16.96 0.19 1.08
C ARG A 132 -18.21 0.07 1.93
N ASP A 133 -18.94 -1.04 1.79
CA ASP A 133 -20.10 -1.33 2.63
C ASP A 133 -19.71 -1.55 4.10
N TRP A 134 -18.56 -2.18 4.36
CA TRP A 134 -18.02 -2.29 5.72
C TRP A 134 -17.38 -1.00 6.23
N GLN A 135 -16.74 -0.23 5.36
CA GLN A 135 -16.14 1.06 5.71
C GLN A 135 -17.21 2.07 6.17
N LYS A 136 -18.34 2.15 5.48
CA LYS A 136 -19.35 3.20 5.68
C LYS A 136 -20.57 2.75 6.50
N GLU A 137 -21.01 1.50 6.32
CA GLU A 137 -22.32 1.07 6.83
C GLU A 137 -22.18 0.02 7.94
N LYS A 138 -21.42 -1.05 7.71
CA LYS A 138 -21.40 -2.24 8.58
C LYS A 138 -20.30 -2.21 9.66
N GLY A 139 -19.34 -1.28 9.57
CA GLY A 139 -18.16 -1.20 10.44
C GLY A 139 -18.29 -0.29 11.67
N GLY A 140 -19.50 0.18 12.00
CA GLY A 140 -19.73 1.02 13.18
C GLY A 140 -19.14 2.43 13.08
N GLY A 141 -19.03 2.96 11.86
CA GLY A 141 -18.50 4.32 11.60
C GLY A 141 -16.98 4.43 11.68
N GLN A 142 -16.25 3.32 11.82
CA GLN A 142 -14.80 3.28 11.82
C GLN A 142 -14.28 2.59 10.55
N PHE A 143 -13.33 3.23 9.86
CA PHE A 143 -12.81 2.70 8.59
C PHE A 143 -12.03 1.40 8.75
N CYS A 144 -11.41 1.20 9.92
CA CYS A 144 -10.55 0.05 10.20
C CYS A 144 -11.19 -1.28 9.82
N ARG A 145 -12.51 -1.46 10.03
CA ARG A 145 -13.20 -2.71 9.71
C ARG A 145 -13.21 -3.00 8.21
N GLY A 146 -13.61 -2.02 7.40
CA GLY A 146 -13.66 -2.18 5.93
C GLY A 146 -12.28 -2.19 5.27
N LYS A 147 -11.25 -1.75 6.00
CA LYS A 147 -9.86 -1.60 5.53
C LYS A 147 -8.93 -2.70 6.03
N SER A 148 -9.39 -3.65 6.85
CA SER A 148 -8.52 -4.64 7.52
C SER A 148 -8.98 -6.08 7.37
N PHE A 149 -9.76 -6.42 6.33
CA PHE A 149 -9.90 -7.83 5.97
C PHE A 149 -8.52 -8.38 5.58
N ASP A 150 -8.33 -9.69 5.72
CA ASP A 150 -7.09 -10.33 5.30
C ASP A 150 -6.84 -10.03 3.81
N THR A 151 -5.57 -9.88 3.44
CA THR A 151 -5.11 -9.50 2.09
C THR A 151 -5.43 -8.08 1.61
N PHE A 152 -6.08 -7.23 2.41
CA PHE A 152 -6.50 -5.89 1.99
C PHE A 152 -5.38 -4.82 2.01
N CYS A 153 -4.13 -5.20 2.23
CA CYS A 153 -2.98 -4.31 2.17
C CYS A 153 -1.84 -4.92 1.34
N PRO A 154 -2.00 -5.10 0.02
CA PRO A 154 -0.86 -5.41 -0.83
C PRO A 154 0.23 -4.34 -0.73
N VAL A 155 1.49 -4.75 -0.56
CA VAL A 155 2.65 -3.86 -0.44
C VAL A 155 3.84 -4.40 -1.24
N GLY A 156 4.47 -3.53 -2.04
CA GLY A 156 5.69 -3.84 -2.78
C GLY A 156 5.83 -3.04 -4.08
N PRO A 157 6.51 -3.55 -5.12
CA PRO A 157 7.22 -4.84 -5.17
C PRO A 157 8.53 -4.84 -4.38
N CYS A 158 9.02 -3.66 -4.02
CA CYS A 158 10.28 -3.44 -3.33
C CYS A 158 10.15 -2.27 -2.36
N LEU A 159 11.25 -1.96 -1.67
CA LEU A 159 11.43 -0.71 -0.97
C LEU A 159 12.50 0.10 -1.70
N ALA A 160 12.11 1.18 -2.37
CA ALA A 160 13.05 2.15 -2.92
C ALA A 160 13.59 3.02 -1.79
N THR A 161 14.90 3.11 -1.63
CA THR A 161 15.48 3.77 -0.45
C THR A 161 15.32 5.28 -0.52
N ALA A 162 15.33 5.94 0.65
CA ALA A 162 15.12 7.38 0.71
C ALA A 162 16.18 8.21 -0.06
N ASP A 163 17.39 7.67 -0.26
CA ASP A 163 18.45 8.29 -1.06
C ASP A 163 18.26 8.11 -2.58
N GLU A 164 17.56 7.05 -3.03
CA GLU A 164 17.15 6.86 -4.43
C GLU A 164 16.01 7.82 -4.83
N ILE A 165 15.20 8.26 -3.85
CA ILE A 165 14.07 9.18 -4.05
C ILE A 165 14.22 10.39 -3.09
N PRO A 166 15.07 11.37 -3.44
CA PRO A 166 15.30 12.55 -2.59
C PRO A 166 14.07 13.44 -2.42
N ASP A 167 13.15 13.42 -3.39
CA ASP A 167 11.95 14.24 -3.40
C ASP A 167 10.75 13.41 -3.87
N PRO A 168 10.01 12.76 -2.94
CA PRO A 168 8.88 11.91 -3.29
C PRO A 168 7.69 12.70 -3.86
N SER A 169 7.62 14.03 -3.65
CA SER A 169 6.49 14.83 -4.14
C SER A 169 6.40 14.83 -5.66
N LYS A 170 7.53 14.65 -6.36
CA LYS A 170 7.62 14.66 -7.83
C LYS A 170 7.20 13.35 -8.50
N LEU A 171 6.88 12.32 -7.72
CA LEU A 171 6.49 11.03 -8.28
C LEU A 171 5.07 11.11 -8.85
N THR A 172 4.77 10.23 -9.80
CA THR A 172 3.40 9.98 -10.25
C THR A 172 2.98 8.61 -9.79
N ILE A 173 1.75 8.50 -9.32
CA ILE A 173 1.09 7.23 -9.03
C ILE A 173 0.02 6.93 -10.06
N ARG A 174 -0.08 5.66 -10.45
CA ARG A 174 -1.12 5.14 -11.34
C ARG A 174 -1.70 3.87 -10.74
N SER A 175 -2.99 3.64 -10.98
CA SER A 175 -3.60 2.35 -10.70
C SER A 175 -4.40 1.85 -11.88
N PHE A 176 -4.45 0.53 -12.02
CA PHE A 176 -5.12 -0.17 -13.11
C PHE A 176 -5.96 -1.31 -12.55
N VAL A 177 -7.11 -1.55 -13.15
CA VAL A 177 -7.87 -2.80 -12.99
C VAL A 177 -7.89 -3.48 -14.34
N ASN A 178 -7.20 -4.61 -14.44
CA ASN A 178 -6.79 -5.24 -15.69
C ASN A 178 -6.00 -4.20 -16.53
N GLU A 179 -6.39 -3.99 -17.78
CA GLU A 179 -5.76 -3.00 -18.69
C GLU A 179 -6.36 -1.58 -18.54
N GLU A 180 -7.42 -1.40 -17.76
CA GLU A 180 -8.08 -0.10 -17.60
C GLU A 180 -7.37 0.74 -16.55
N LYS A 181 -6.84 1.90 -16.96
CA LYS A 181 -6.29 2.89 -16.03
C LYS A 181 -7.40 3.52 -15.20
N MET A 182 -7.29 3.33 -13.89
CA MET A 182 -8.31 3.76 -12.94
C MET A 182 -7.97 5.08 -12.26
N GLN A 183 -6.71 5.27 -11.87
CA GLN A 183 -6.23 6.47 -11.19
C GLN A 183 -4.91 6.91 -11.82
N GLU A 184 -4.67 8.23 -11.85
CA GLU A 184 -3.38 8.82 -12.17
C GLU A 184 -3.28 10.19 -11.49
N SER A 185 -2.23 10.39 -10.70
CA SER A 185 -1.98 11.71 -10.08
C SER A 185 -0.51 11.91 -9.74
N SER A 186 -0.10 13.18 -9.75
CA SER A 186 1.16 13.60 -9.15
C SER A 186 1.05 13.57 -7.63
N LEU A 187 2.11 13.17 -6.92
CA LEU A 187 2.12 13.23 -5.46
C LEU A 187 2.17 14.68 -4.94
N GLU A 188 2.43 15.68 -5.80
CA GLU A 188 2.27 17.11 -5.48
C GLU A 188 0.80 17.48 -5.19
N ASP A 189 -0.18 16.67 -5.63
CA ASP A 189 -1.60 16.88 -5.36
C ASP A 189 -2.01 16.52 -3.91
N MET A 190 -1.08 15.99 -3.11
CA MET A 190 -1.33 15.70 -1.70
C MET A 190 -1.69 16.97 -0.92
N ILE A 191 -2.69 16.86 -0.05
CA ILE A 191 -3.09 17.92 0.88
C ILE A 191 -2.04 18.02 2.00
N PHE A 192 -1.63 16.88 2.55
CA PHE A 192 -0.56 16.72 3.51
C PHE A 192 0.52 15.81 2.93
N ASP A 193 1.70 16.37 2.63
CA ASP A 193 2.83 15.60 2.13
C ASP A 193 3.41 14.64 3.20
N ALA A 194 4.34 13.77 2.79
CA ALA A 194 4.97 12.81 3.69
C ALA A 194 5.60 13.48 4.93
N SER A 195 6.18 14.67 4.79
CA SER A 195 6.79 15.42 5.88
C SER A 195 5.76 15.87 6.91
N ALA A 196 4.64 16.42 6.45
CA ALA A 196 3.52 16.85 7.28
C ALA A 196 2.87 15.65 7.99
N LEU A 197 2.68 14.54 7.28
CA LEU A 197 2.10 13.31 7.85
C LEU A 197 2.98 12.73 8.97
N ILE A 198 4.29 12.60 8.75
CA ILE A 198 5.21 12.09 9.78
C ILE A 198 5.24 13.04 10.98
N SER A 199 5.28 14.35 10.75
CA SER A 199 5.28 15.34 11.82
C SER A 199 4.01 15.24 12.67
N PHE A 200 2.84 15.18 12.02
CA PHE A 200 1.55 15.03 12.68
C PHE A 200 1.45 13.72 13.46
N LEU A 201 1.74 12.59 12.80
CA LEU A 201 1.63 11.25 13.40
C LEU A 201 2.63 11.02 14.53
N SER A 202 3.81 11.63 14.47
CA SER A 202 4.79 11.58 15.55
C SER A 202 4.49 12.55 16.70
N GLY A 203 3.47 13.41 16.55
CA GLY A 203 3.00 14.33 17.58
C GLY A 203 2.56 13.60 18.83
N SER A 204 3.33 13.76 19.91
CA SER A 204 3.18 13.05 21.19
C SER A 204 3.20 11.51 21.10
N THR A 205 3.58 10.96 19.95
CA THR A 205 3.52 9.52 19.64
C THR A 205 4.83 9.08 19.02
N THR A 206 5.37 7.94 19.42
CA THR A 206 6.58 7.40 18.78
C THR A 206 6.20 6.53 17.59
N LEU A 207 6.70 6.86 16.40
CA LEU A 207 6.68 5.95 15.26
C LEU A 207 7.95 5.09 15.31
N LEU A 208 7.78 3.77 15.26
CA LEU A 208 8.88 2.82 15.32
C LEU A 208 9.40 2.47 13.93
N PRO A 209 10.66 2.02 13.80
CA PRO A 209 11.16 1.41 12.57
C PRO A 209 10.21 0.31 12.07
N GLY A 210 9.92 0.28 10.77
CA GLY A 210 8.94 -0.63 10.18
C GLY A 210 7.48 -0.19 10.37
N THR A 211 7.22 1.04 10.82
CA THR A 211 5.90 1.66 10.70
C THR A 211 5.67 2.04 9.23
N LEU A 212 4.54 1.60 8.68
CA LEU A 212 4.08 1.96 7.34
C LEU A 212 3.03 3.07 7.43
N ILE A 213 3.21 4.12 6.63
CA ILE A 213 2.25 5.21 6.46
C ILE A 213 1.72 5.15 5.04
N LEU A 214 0.44 4.80 4.91
CA LEU A 214 -0.37 4.90 3.71
C LEU A 214 -0.80 6.36 3.56
N THR A 215 -0.33 7.01 2.51
CA THR A 215 -0.41 8.47 2.35
C THR A 215 -1.73 8.95 1.76
N GLY A 216 -2.67 8.06 1.49
CA GLY A 216 -3.94 8.35 0.85
C GLY A 216 -3.91 8.10 -0.65
N THR A 217 -5.10 8.06 -1.25
CA THR A 217 -5.32 7.72 -2.65
C THR A 217 -5.86 8.92 -3.45
N PRO A 218 -5.47 9.07 -4.74
CA PRO A 218 -6.04 10.08 -5.63
C PRO A 218 -7.46 9.75 -6.08
N SER A 219 -8.08 10.66 -6.84
CA SER A 219 -9.41 10.44 -7.44
C SER A 219 -9.44 9.26 -8.41
N GLY A 220 -10.64 8.77 -8.73
CA GLY A 220 -10.84 7.66 -9.68
C GLY A 220 -11.07 6.30 -9.03
N VAL A 221 -11.27 6.25 -7.71
CA VAL A 221 -11.68 5.05 -6.97
C VAL A 221 -13.00 4.50 -7.53
N GLY A 222 -13.17 3.18 -7.45
CA GLY A 222 -14.31 2.48 -8.03
C GLY A 222 -15.68 2.96 -7.54
N GLU A 223 -15.77 3.35 -6.26
CA GLU A 223 -17.03 3.85 -5.69
C GLU A 223 -17.48 5.21 -6.24
N ALA A 224 -16.54 6.06 -6.64
CA ALA A 224 -16.81 7.42 -7.14
C ALA A 224 -17.14 7.45 -8.64
N ARG A 225 -16.86 6.36 -9.37
CA ARG A 225 -17.14 6.23 -10.79
C ARG A 225 -18.63 6.12 -11.11
N ASN A 226 -18.98 6.50 -12.34
CA ASN A 226 -20.33 6.34 -12.89
C ASN A 226 -20.26 5.66 -14.28
N PRO A 227 -20.63 4.38 -14.42
CA PRO A 227 -21.10 3.49 -13.36
C PRO A 227 -20.01 3.14 -12.33
N LYS A 228 -20.42 2.75 -11.12
CA LYS A 228 -19.47 2.28 -10.08
C LYS A 228 -18.74 1.03 -10.55
N ARG A 229 -17.46 0.90 -10.17
CA ARG A 229 -16.61 -0.23 -10.54
C ARG A 229 -15.95 -0.86 -9.31
N PHE A 230 -16.58 -1.90 -8.77
CA PHE A 230 -16.00 -2.70 -7.68
C PHE A 230 -15.24 -3.90 -8.24
N LEU A 231 -14.29 -4.41 -7.46
CA LEU A 231 -13.49 -5.59 -7.80
C LEU A 231 -14.37 -6.85 -7.85
N VAL A 232 -14.13 -7.68 -8.85
CA VAL A 232 -14.77 -8.99 -9.02
C VAL A 232 -13.70 -10.08 -9.18
N PRO A 233 -14.03 -11.35 -8.93
CA PRO A 233 -13.09 -12.45 -9.13
C PRO A 233 -12.59 -12.51 -10.56
N GLY A 234 -11.28 -12.70 -10.74
CA GLY A 234 -10.61 -12.69 -12.04
C GLY A 234 -10.13 -11.31 -12.49
N ASP A 235 -10.46 -10.23 -11.77
CA ASP A 235 -9.76 -8.96 -11.95
C ASP A 235 -8.29 -9.07 -11.50
N GLU A 236 -7.45 -8.21 -12.05
CA GLU A 236 -6.08 -7.96 -11.59
C GLU A 236 -5.95 -6.48 -11.25
N VAL A 237 -5.36 -6.15 -10.10
CA VAL A 237 -5.13 -4.76 -9.69
C VAL A 237 -3.65 -4.46 -9.72
N THR A 238 -3.26 -3.40 -10.43
CA THR A 238 -1.87 -2.95 -10.52
C THR A 238 -1.74 -1.53 -9.97
N ILE A 239 -0.81 -1.31 -9.04
CA ILE A 239 -0.37 -0.01 -8.57
C ILE A 239 1.05 0.24 -9.08
N GLU A 240 1.26 1.37 -9.74
CA GLU A 240 2.57 1.80 -10.22
C GLU A 240 2.92 3.15 -9.59
N VAL A 241 4.13 3.24 -9.05
CA VAL A 241 4.71 4.51 -8.61
C VAL A 241 6.06 4.68 -9.30
N ASP A 242 6.20 5.80 -10.01
CA ASP A 242 7.43 6.13 -10.74
C ASP A 242 8.64 6.08 -9.78
N GLY A 243 9.73 5.46 -10.21
CA GLY A 243 10.95 5.30 -9.40
C GLY A 243 10.87 4.28 -8.25
N VAL A 244 9.69 3.72 -7.96
CA VAL A 244 9.52 2.67 -6.94
C VAL A 244 9.30 1.30 -7.60
N GLY A 245 8.32 1.18 -8.48
CA GLY A 245 8.04 -0.07 -9.18
C GLY A 245 6.55 -0.33 -9.41
N ILE A 246 6.24 -1.59 -9.74
CA ILE A 246 4.90 -2.05 -10.12
C ILE A 246 4.48 -3.19 -9.19
N LEU A 247 3.38 -2.99 -8.48
CA LEU A 247 2.75 -3.95 -7.57
C LEU A 247 1.46 -4.46 -8.21
N THR A 248 1.40 -5.76 -8.50
CA THR A 248 0.23 -6.39 -9.14
C THR A 248 -0.30 -7.53 -8.28
N ASN A 249 -1.62 -7.60 -8.12
CA ASN A 249 -2.30 -8.63 -7.33
C ASN A 249 -3.59 -9.10 -8.04
N PRO A 250 -3.77 -10.42 -8.26
CA PRO A 250 -5.02 -10.95 -8.79
C PRO A 250 -6.13 -10.93 -7.73
N VAL A 251 -7.40 -10.92 -8.16
CA VAL A 251 -8.57 -10.91 -7.28
C VAL A 251 -9.27 -12.27 -7.32
N VAL A 252 -9.54 -12.85 -6.16
CA VAL A 252 -10.21 -14.15 -6.01
C VAL A 252 -11.33 -14.07 -4.96
N GLU A 253 -12.20 -15.07 -4.90
CA GLU A 253 -13.16 -15.20 -3.79
C GLU A 253 -12.58 -15.96 -2.63
N GLU A 254 -12.96 -15.56 -1.42
CA GLU A 254 -12.83 -16.39 -0.23
C GLU A 254 -13.62 -17.70 -0.44
N VAL A 255 -12.93 -18.83 -0.27
CA VAL A 255 -13.51 -20.18 -0.36
C VAL A 255 -13.59 -20.80 1.03
N PHE A 256 -14.49 -21.77 1.22
CA PHE A 256 -14.65 -22.50 2.48
C PHE A 256 -14.80 -24.00 2.23
N GLY A 257 -14.21 -24.83 3.09
CA GLY A 257 -14.51 -26.26 3.14
C GLY A 257 -14.03 -27.05 1.92
N GLU A 258 -14.89 -27.93 1.36
CA GLU A 258 -14.53 -28.86 0.27
C GLU A 258 -14.02 -28.19 -1.02
N ASP A 259 -14.26 -26.89 -1.20
CA ASP A 259 -13.79 -26.12 -2.35
C ASP A 259 -12.32 -25.64 -2.21
N GLU A 260 -11.75 -25.63 -1.00
CA GLU A 260 -10.31 -25.41 -0.78
C GLU A 260 -9.48 -26.57 -1.38
N ALA A 261 -9.91 -27.81 -1.13
CA ALA A 261 -9.23 -29.02 -1.62
C ALA A 261 -9.18 -29.09 -3.16
N LYS A 262 -10.23 -28.60 -3.85
CA LYS A 262 -10.27 -28.56 -5.32
C LYS A 262 -9.41 -27.46 -5.93
N GLN A 263 -9.11 -26.39 -5.21
CA GLN A 263 -8.18 -25.35 -5.67
C GLN A 263 -6.73 -25.80 -5.51
N GLU A 264 -6.41 -26.55 -4.46
CA GLU A 264 -5.08 -27.14 -4.27
C GLU A 264 -4.75 -28.18 -5.36
N GLU A 265 -5.70 -29.06 -5.73
CA GLU A 265 -5.53 -30.04 -6.82
C GLU A 265 -5.34 -29.41 -8.21
N LYS A 266 -5.84 -28.19 -8.44
CA LYS A 266 -5.62 -27.45 -9.70
C LYS A 266 -4.29 -26.72 -9.78
N LYS A 267 -3.61 -26.53 -8.64
CA LYS A 267 -2.30 -25.86 -8.54
C LYS A 267 -1.12 -26.86 -8.51
N SER A 268 -1.37 -28.17 -8.39
CA SER A 268 -0.37 -29.25 -8.49
C SER A 268 -0.20 -29.75 -9.91
#